data_AF-A0AAW8T0G2-F1
#
_entry.id   AF-A0AAW8T0G2-F1
#
_cell.length_a   1.000
_cell.length_b   1.000
_cell.length_c   1.000
_cell.angle_alpha   90.00
_cell.angle_beta   90.00
_cell.angle_gamma   90.00
#
_symmetry.space_group_name_H-M   'P 1'
#
loop_
_entity.id
_entity.type
_entity.pdbx_description
1 polymer ?
#
loop_
_entity_poly.entity_id
_entity_poly.type
_entity_poly.pdbx_seq_one_letter_code
_entity_poly.pdbx_strand_id
1 'polypeptide(L)'
;MADIVQLEENDVPKYMKTHVKGIDGIPGVLVQSTGDEDVDGKKNFIGSLSVKSKRVLTTEDLPIGAALWSGSSFLSAAHTITISKSLNDCMTGIVLKFNPYNSSSGSSYTSQTSWCFIPKHHVTTSASGQNTFCPIFKQDGTFVGAKVVTVSPTKLTGADVNAVGVLYGYVLTGVYEV
;
A
#
# COMPACT_ATOMS: atom_id res chain seq x y z
N MET A 1 -36.14 32.45 1.24
CA MET A 1 -37.60 32.45 1.50
C MET A 1 -38.10 31.13 0.95
N ALA A 2 -38.64 30.24 1.77
CA ALA A 2 -39.21 28.97 1.29
C ALA A 2 -40.65 29.23 0.88
N ASP A 3 -41.03 28.89 -0.35
CA ASP A 3 -42.43 28.90 -0.76
C ASP A 3 -43.18 27.78 -0.04
N ILE A 4 -44.20 28.17 0.72
CA ILE A 4 -45.13 27.24 1.34
C ILE A 4 -46.28 27.05 0.35
N VAL A 5 -46.32 25.89 -0.32
CA VAL A 5 -47.45 25.51 -1.16
C VAL A 5 -48.51 24.89 -0.25
N GLN A 6 -49.65 25.57 -0.10
CA GLN A 6 -50.82 25.06 0.62
C GLN A 6 -51.66 24.20 -0.33
N LEU A 7 -51.92 22.93 0.03
CA LEU A 7 -52.83 22.07 -0.71
C LEU A 7 -54.24 22.28 -0.16
N GLU A 8 -55.16 22.74 -1.01
CA GLU A 8 -56.58 22.86 -0.69
C GLU A 8 -57.35 21.86 -1.53
N GLU A 9 -58.28 21.14 -0.88
CA GLU A 9 -59.27 20.33 -1.58
C GLU A 9 -60.65 20.81 -1.12
N ASN A 10 -61.43 21.34 -2.06
CA ASN A 10 -62.73 21.97 -1.78
C ASN A 10 -62.65 23.13 -0.78
N ASP A 11 -61.67 24.02 -0.93
CA ASP A 11 -61.44 25.19 -0.06
C ASP A 11 -61.17 24.84 1.43
N VAL A 12 -60.89 23.56 1.71
CA VAL A 12 -60.45 23.10 3.04
C VAL A 12 -58.94 22.88 3.00
N PRO A 13 -58.17 23.55 3.88
CA PRO A 13 -56.73 23.31 3.98
C PRO A 13 -56.46 21.85 4.34
N LYS A 14 -55.81 21.11 3.44
CA LYS A 14 -55.28 19.78 3.74
C LYS A 14 -53.84 19.92 4.18
N TYR A 15 -53.52 19.20 5.25
CA TYR A 15 -52.22 19.06 5.92
C TYR A 15 -51.04 19.71 5.19
N MET A 16 -50.51 20.80 5.77
CA MET A 16 -49.31 21.46 5.27
C MET A 16 -48.13 20.51 5.43
N LYS A 17 -47.68 19.89 4.34
CA LYS A 17 -46.42 19.16 4.33
C LYS A 17 -45.36 20.11 3.81
N THR A 18 -44.47 20.54 4.69
CA THR A 18 -43.25 21.24 4.27
C THR A 18 -42.54 20.32 3.27
N HIS A 19 -42.32 20.78 2.03
CA HIS A 19 -41.43 20.10 1.07
C HIS A 19 -39.99 20.25 1.60
N VAL A 20 -39.68 19.55 2.68
CA VAL A 20 -38.32 19.42 3.17
C VAL A 20 -37.63 18.47 2.19
N LYS A 21 -36.36 18.73 1.87
CA LYS A 21 -35.53 17.81 1.07
C LYS A 21 -35.36 16.41 1.71
N GLY A 22 -35.94 16.18 2.89
CA GLY A 22 -35.94 14.92 3.62
C GLY A 22 -37.32 14.27 3.59
N ILE A 23 -37.33 12.94 3.74
CA ILE A 23 -38.55 12.15 3.81
C ILE A 23 -38.99 12.00 5.27
N ASP A 24 -40.31 12.01 5.53
CA ASP A 24 -40.84 11.88 6.89
C ASP A 24 -40.27 10.65 7.60
N GLY A 25 -39.83 10.85 8.85
CA GLY A 25 -39.29 9.77 9.69
C GLY A 25 -37.83 9.42 9.43
N ILE A 26 -37.16 10.03 8.44
CA ILE A 26 -35.72 9.90 8.25
C ILE A 26 -35.05 11.23 8.62
N PRO A 27 -34.23 11.26 9.69
CA PRO A 27 -33.45 12.44 10.00
C PRO A 27 -32.38 12.68 8.91
N GLY A 28 -32.46 13.82 8.23
CA GLY A 28 -31.47 14.26 7.24
C GLY A 28 -32.01 14.44 5.82
N VAL A 29 -31.09 14.61 4.86
CA VAL A 29 -31.36 14.73 3.42
C VAL A 29 -30.85 13.47 2.71
N LEU A 30 -31.60 12.97 1.74
CA LEU A 30 -31.20 11.80 0.95
C LEU A 30 -30.15 12.17 -0.11
N VAL A 31 -29.18 11.28 -0.32
CA VAL A 31 -28.20 11.38 -1.42
C VAL A 31 -28.88 11.00 -2.74
N GLN A 32 -28.69 11.79 -3.79
CA GLN A 32 -29.30 11.58 -5.10
C GLN A 32 -28.57 10.52 -5.93
N SER A 33 -29.26 9.92 -6.90
CA SER A 33 -28.69 8.91 -7.80
C SER A 33 -27.95 9.49 -9.02
N THR A 34 -28.02 10.81 -9.20
CA THR A 34 -27.43 11.54 -10.32
C THR A 34 -26.97 12.92 -9.87
N GLY A 35 -26.01 13.51 -10.58
CA GLY A 35 -25.44 14.81 -10.24
C GLY A 35 -24.32 14.70 -9.20
N ASP A 36 -23.57 15.78 -9.04
CA ASP A 36 -22.47 15.86 -8.08
C ASP A 36 -23.02 16.29 -6.72
N GLU A 37 -22.62 15.58 -5.65
CA GLU A 37 -23.02 15.88 -4.28
C GLU A 37 -21.87 15.67 -3.30
N ASP A 38 -21.76 16.57 -2.32
CA ASP A 38 -20.90 16.38 -1.15
C ASP A 38 -21.70 15.67 -0.03
N VAL A 39 -21.12 14.62 0.54
CA VAL A 39 -21.77 13.80 1.57
C VAL A 39 -20.99 13.91 2.88
N ASP A 40 -21.58 14.55 3.89
CA ASP A 40 -20.94 14.78 5.20
C ASP A 40 -21.17 13.63 6.20
N GLY A 41 -20.26 13.51 7.16
CA GLY A 41 -20.25 12.52 8.24
C GLY A 41 -19.70 11.14 7.86
N LYS A 42 -19.39 10.32 8.86
CA LYS A 42 -18.90 8.94 8.65
C LYS A 42 -20.00 8.08 8.00
N LYS A 43 -19.67 7.40 6.90
CA LYS A 43 -20.55 6.43 6.24
C LYS A 43 -19.91 5.04 6.30
N ASN A 44 -20.62 4.09 6.88
CA ASN A 44 -20.22 2.69 6.91
C ASN A 44 -21.10 1.92 5.92
N PHE A 45 -20.47 1.22 4.98
CA PHE A 45 -21.15 0.37 4.00
C PHE A 45 -21.07 -1.09 4.45
N ILE A 46 -22.21 -1.78 4.55
CA ILE A 46 -22.26 -3.19 4.97
C ILE A 46 -21.80 -4.12 3.82
N GLY A 47 -22.03 -3.70 2.57
CA GLY A 47 -21.60 -4.41 1.37
C GLY A 47 -20.32 -3.83 0.78
N SER A 48 -19.78 -4.52 -0.23
CA SER A 48 -18.62 -4.05 -0.99
C SER A 48 -18.93 -2.76 -1.75
N LEU A 49 -18.07 -1.76 -1.60
CA LEU A 49 -18.14 -0.51 -2.35
C LEU A 49 -17.29 -0.61 -3.62
N SER A 50 -17.85 -0.21 -4.77
CA SER A 50 -17.13 -0.15 -6.04
C SER A 50 -17.45 1.11 -6.81
N VAL A 51 -16.48 1.61 -7.59
CA VAL A 51 -16.64 2.71 -8.53
C VAL A 51 -16.28 2.17 -9.91
N LYS A 52 -17.25 2.15 -10.84
CA LYS A 52 -17.08 1.59 -12.20
C LYS A 52 -16.50 0.16 -12.17
N SER A 53 -17.06 -0.70 -11.31
CA SER A 53 -16.61 -2.08 -11.09
C SER A 53 -15.17 -2.24 -10.57
N LYS A 54 -14.56 -1.15 -10.09
CA LYS A 54 -13.27 -1.18 -9.40
C LYS A 54 -13.50 -1.06 -7.90
N ARG A 55 -12.75 -1.84 -7.13
CA ARG A 55 -12.75 -1.76 -5.67
C ARG A 55 -12.31 -0.37 -5.22
N VAL A 56 -13.02 0.19 -4.24
CA VAL A 56 -12.55 1.38 -3.50
C VAL A 56 -11.56 0.95 -2.42
N LEU A 57 -10.40 1.60 -2.36
CA LEU A 57 -9.38 1.32 -1.34
C LEU A 57 -9.62 2.17 -0.10
N THR A 58 -9.54 1.56 1.07
CA THR A 58 -9.52 2.27 2.37
C THR A 58 -8.08 2.41 2.87
N THR A 59 -7.89 3.18 3.95
CA THR A 59 -6.58 3.23 4.63
C THR A 59 -6.17 1.86 5.20
N GLU A 60 -7.14 1.01 5.54
CA GLU A 60 -6.87 -0.35 6.00
C GLU A 60 -6.41 -1.28 4.87
N ASP A 61 -6.68 -0.93 3.61
CA ASP A 61 -6.11 -1.63 2.45
C ASP A 61 -4.64 -1.25 2.22
N LEU A 62 -4.17 -0.14 2.81
CA LEU A 62 -2.77 0.30 2.80
C LEU A 62 -2.18 0.30 4.22
N PRO A 63 -2.31 -0.79 5.02
CA PRO A 63 -1.84 -0.77 6.38
C PRO A 63 -0.31 -0.74 6.37
N ILE A 64 0.30 -0.03 7.33
CA ILE A 64 1.73 -0.23 7.65
C ILE A 64 1.83 -1.61 8.29
N GLY A 65 1.94 -2.64 7.45
CA GLY A 65 2.00 -4.03 7.87
C GLY A 65 3.28 -4.34 8.66
N ALA A 66 3.22 -5.42 9.45
CA ALA A 66 4.43 -6.02 9.98
C ALA A 66 5.37 -6.38 8.82
N ALA A 67 6.68 -6.31 9.07
CA ALA A 67 7.67 -6.71 8.07
C ALA A 67 7.43 -8.16 7.65
N LEU A 68 7.42 -8.42 6.34
CA LEU A 68 7.37 -9.78 5.80
C LEU A 68 8.61 -10.58 6.16
N TRP A 69 9.71 -9.86 6.41
CA TRP A 69 10.94 -10.36 6.99
C TRP A 69 11.71 -9.23 7.66
N SER A 70 12.42 -9.51 8.75
CA SER A 70 13.37 -8.61 9.40
C SER A 70 14.61 -9.37 9.86
N GLY A 71 15.76 -8.70 9.87
CA GLY A 71 17.03 -9.32 10.26
C GLY A 71 18.24 -8.55 9.76
N SER A 72 19.32 -9.25 9.46
CA SER A 72 20.48 -8.70 8.76
C SER A 72 21.06 -9.77 7.85
N SER A 73 21.09 -9.51 6.55
CA SER A 73 21.65 -10.43 5.56
C SER A 73 22.43 -9.67 4.49
N PHE A 74 23.64 -10.12 4.19
CA PHE A 74 24.42 -9.57 3.08
C PHE A 74 23.81 -9.89 1.71
N LEU A 75 22.86 -10.83 1.66
CA LEU A 75 22.34 -11.42 0.43
C LEU A 75 23.47 -11.91 -0.49
N SER A 76 24.48 -12.61 0.05
CA SER A 76 25.42 -13.37 -0.79
C SER A 76 24.73 -14.60 -1.42
N ALA A 77 25.38 -15.31 -2.34
CA ALA A 77 24.76 -16.51 -2.94
C ALA A 77 24.39 -17.60 -1.92
N ALA A 78 25.04 -17.62 -0.75
CA ALA A 78 24.73 -18.53 0.34
C ALA A 78 23.44 -18.15 1.11
N HIS A 79 22.90 -16.95 0.91
CA HIS A 79 21.75 -16.45 1.65
C HIS A 79 20.48 -16.57 0.83
N THR A 80 19.48 -17.23 1.42
CA THR A 80 18.10 -17.24 0.93
C THR A 80 17.18 -16.77 2.05
N ILE A 81 16.41 -15.72 1.78
CA ILE A 81 15.40 -15.18 2.69
C ILE A 81 14.03 -15.73 2.29
N THR A 82 13.26 -16.23 3.26
CA THR A 82 11.86 -16.60 3.06
C THR A 82 10.97 -15.51 3.65
N ILE A 83 10.04 -14.97 2.86
CA ILE A 83 9.10 -13.94 3.28
C ILE A 83 7.78 -14.57 3.77
N SER A 84 7.16 -13.99 4.80
CA SER A 84 5.98 -14.57 5.48
C SER A 84 4.69 -14.54 4.65
N LYS A 85 4.63 -13.71 3.62
CA LYS A 85 3.54 -13.61 2.65
C LYS A 85 4.12 -13.69 1.24
N SER A 86 3.46 -14.41 0.33
CA SER A 86 3.93 -14.47 -1.05
C SER A 86 3.81 -13.09 -1.70
N LEU A 87 4.82 -12.69 -2.47
CA LEU A 87 4.79 -11.51 -3.33
C LEU A 87 3.61 -11.55 -4.33
N ASN A 88 3.16 -12.74 -4.74
CA ASN A 88 1.97 -12.89 -5.59
C ASN A 88 0.68 -12.42 -4.88
N ASP A 89 0.63 -12.57 -3.55
CA ASP A 89 -0.52 -12.24 -2.72
C ASP A 89 -0.43 -10.82 -2.16
N CYS A 90 0.72 -10.15 -2.33
CA CYS A 90 0.87 -8.74 -1.99
C CYS A 90 -0.01 -7.85 -2.86
N MET A 91 -0.47 -6.71 -2.32
CA MET A 91 -1.36 -5.81 -3.05
C MET A 91 -0.69 -5.21 -4.29
N THR A 92 0.49 -4.59 -4.14
CA THR A 92 1.23 -4.03 -5.29
C THR A 92 2.64 -4.61 -5.42
N GLY A 93 3.30 -4.93 -4.31
CA GLY A 93 4.61 -5.57 -4.33
C GLY A 93 5.27 -5.61 -2.97
N ILE A 94 6.60 -5.59 -2.99
CA ILE A 94 7.42 -5.48 -1.78
C ILE A 94 8.48 -4.38 -1.93
N VAL A 95 8.90 -3.82 -0.81
CA VAL A 95 10.08 -2.97 -0.72
C VAL A 95 11.15 -3.64 0.15
N LEU A 96 12.38 -3.65 -0.35
CA LEU A 96 13.55 -4.14 0.35
C LEU A 96 14.25 -2.96 0.99
N LYS A 97 14.55 -3.07 2.28
CA LYS A 97 15.29 -2.08 3.06
C LYS A 97 16.72 -2.53 3.24
N PHE A 98 17.66 -1.73 2.77
CA PHE A 98 19.09 -1.94 2.96
C PHE A 98 19.68 -0.88 3.88
N ASN A 99 20.63 -1.29 4.72
CA ASN A 99 21.37 -0.39 5.61
C ASN A 99 22.88 -0.67 5.49
N PRO A 100 23.74 0.33 5.69
CA PRO A 100 25.15 0.06 5.91
C PRO A 100 25.33 -0.83 7.15
N TYR A 101 26.36 -1.66 7.15
CA TYR A 101 26.65 -2.63 8.21
C TYR A 101 28.00 -2.34 8.86
N ASN A 102 28.02 -2.30 10.19
CA ASN A 102 29.26 -2.21 10.95
C ASN A 102 29.70 -3.62 11.35
N SER A 103 30.69 -4.16 10.64
CA SER A 103 31.24 -5.49 10.92
C SER A 103 31.93 -5.58 12.29
N SER A 104 32.45 -4.47 12.82
CA SER A 104 33.09 -4.44 14.14
C SER A 104 32.08 -4.57 15.29
N SER A 105 30.88 -4.00 15.14
CA SER A 105 29.81 -4.11 16.14
C SER A 105 28.74 -5.17 15.81
N GLY A 106 28.89 -5.84 14.67
CA GLY A 106 27.94 -6.85 14.20
C GLY A 106 26.53 -6.31 13.90
N SER A 107 26.37 -5.00 13.70
CA SER A 107 25.07 -4.34 13.66
C SER A 107 24.91 -3.39 12.48
N SER A 108 23.67 -3.26 11.99
CA SER A 108 23.32 -2.32 10.92
C SER A 108 23.18 -0.89 11.43
N TYR A 109 23.63 0.09 10.66
CA TYR A 109 23.39 1.51 10.94
C TYR A 109 21.94 1.88 10.66
N THR A 110 21.29 2.59 11.60
CA THR A 110 19.89 3.00 11.47
C THR A 110 19.70 4.36 10.79
N SER A 111 20.76 5.17 10.69
CA SER A 111 20.72 6.55 10.17
C SER A 111 20.75 6.65 8.65
N GLN A 112 20.99 5.56 7.92
CA GLN A 112 21.08 5.53 6.47
C GLN A 112 20.33 4.32 5.94
N THR A 113 19.39 4.54 5.03
CA THR A 113 18.59 3.47 4.39
C THR A 113 18.55 3.66 2.89
N SER A 114 18.60 2.56 2.17
CA SER A 114 18.30 2.50 0.74
C SER A 114 17.13 1.55 0.54
N TRP A 115 16.17 1.97 -0.29
CA TRP A 115 14.94 1.24 -0.54
C TRP A 115 14.89 0.81 -1.99
N CYS A 116 14.48 -0.44 -2.22
CA CYS A 116 14.30 -1.02 -3.55
C CYS A 116 12.91 -1.61 -3.66
N PHE A 117 12.09 -1.06 -4.55
CA PHE A 117 10.75 -1.58 -4.84
C PHE A 117 10.83 -2.71 -5.86
N ILE A 118 10.13 -3.81 -5.56
CA ILE A 118 9.94 -4.94 -6.45
C ILE A 118 8.43 -5.12 -6.66
N PRO A 119 7.90 -4.85 -7.86
CA PRO A 119 6.48 -5.01 -8.12
C PRO A 119 6.08 -6.48 -8.11
N LYS A 120 4.85 -6.79 -7.70
CA LYS A 120 4.33 -8.17 -7.75
C LYS A 120 4.37 -8.78 -9.15
N HIS A 121 4.29 -7.94 -10.18
CA HIS A 121 4.44 -8.33 -11.59
C HIS A 121 5.74 -9.11 -11.87
N HIS A 122 6.78 -8.91 -11.04
CA HIS A 122 8.03 -9.68 -11.15
C HIS A 122 7.80 -11.19 -10.98
N VAL A 123 6.87 -11.62 -10.13
CA VAL A 123 6.61 -13.05 -9.86
C VAL A 123 5.36 -13.59 -10.54
N THR A 124 4.51 -12.73 -11.09
CA THR A 124 3.30 -13.15 -11.83
C THR A 124 3.52 -13.29 -13.34
N THR A 125 4.75 -13.05 -13.80
CA THR A 125 5.16 -13.13 -15.20
C THR A 125 6.36 -14.07 -15.37
N SER A 126 6.93 -14.13 -16.58
CA SER A 126 8.15 -14.88 -16.88
C SER A 126 9.41 -14.37 -16.16
N ALA A 127 9.33 -13.23 -15.45
CA ALA A 127 10.41 -12.72 -14.61
C ALA A 127 10.56 -13.46 -13.27
N SER A 128 9.64 -14.38 -12.93
CA SER A 128 9.72 -15.14 -11.69
C SER A 128 10.99 -16.00 -11.67
N GLY A 129 11.76 -15.92 -10.59
CA GLY A 129 13.07 -16.55 -10.47
C GLY A 129 14.20 -15.82 -11.20
N GLN A 130 13.95 -14.66 -11.80
CA GLN A 130 14.97 -13.81 -12.41
C GLN A 130 15.56 -12.82 -11.40
N ASN A 131 16.74 -12.32 -11.74
CA ASN A 131 17.43 -11.30 -10.97
C ASN A 131 16.75 -9.93 -11.14
N THR A 132 16.64 -9.21 -10.04
CA THR A 132 16.42 -7.76 -10.01
C THR A 132 17.64 -7.08 -9.41
N PHE A 133 17.85 -5.82 -9.79
CA PHE A 133 18.95 -4.99 -9.32
C PHE A 133 18.40 -3.93 -8.40
N CYS A 134 18.92 -3.87 -7.18
CA CYS A 134 18.53 -2.89 -6.16
C CYS A 134 19.65 -1.87 -5.97
N PRO A 135 19.56 -0.68 -6.59
CA PRO A 135 20.57 0.37 -6.46
C PRO A 135 20.72 0.83 -5.02
N ILE A 136 21.97 0.98 -4.58
CA ILE A 136 22.34 1.48 -3.27
C ILE A 136 23.02 2.83 -3.43
N PHE A 137 22.59 3.80 -2.64
CA PHE A 137 23.16 5.14 -2.59
C PHE A 137 23.63 5.45 -1.18
N LYS A 138 24.66 6.29 -1.07
CA LYS A 138 25.06 6.94 0.18
C LYS A 138 24.12 8.09 0.51
N GLN A 139 24.24 8.62 1.72
CA GLN A 139 23.47 9.78 2.18
C GLN A 139 23.69 11.02 1.31
N ASP A 140 24.85 11.16 0.68
CA ASP A 140 25.18 12.26 -0.24
C ASP A 140 24.67 12.06 -1.67
N GLY A 141 23.93 10.97 -1.93
CA GLY A 141 23.41 10.62 -3.26
C GLY A 141 24.43 9.90 -4.15
N THR A 142 25.66 9.63 -3.68
CA THR A 142 26.66 8.90 -4.44
C THR A 142 26.21 7.45 -4.64
N PHE A 143 26.23 6.98 -5.89
CA PHE A 143 25.96 5.59 -6.22
C PHE A 143 27.06 4.66 -5.69
N VAL A 144 26.66 3.61 -4.98
CA VAL A 144 27.57 2.60 -4.42
C VAL A 144 27.68 1.38 -5.35
N GLY A 145 26.56 0.99 -5.94
CA GLY A 145 26.40 -0.24 -6.70
C GLY A 145 24.97 -0.74 -6.59
N ALA A 146 24.66 -1.90 -7.17
CA ALA A 146 23.35 -2.53 -7.04
C ALA A 146 23.47 -3.93 -6.44
N LYS A 147 22.64 -4.23 -5.43
CA LYS A 147 22.46 -5.60 -4.94
C LYS A 147 21.70 -6.40 -5.98
N VAL A 148 22.21 -7.57 -6.34
CA VAL A 148 21.55 -8.53 -7.23
C VAL A 148 20.70 -9.48 -6.40
N VAL A 149 19.40 -9.54 -6.65
CA VAL A 149 18.47 -10.37 -5.89
C VAL A 149 17.66 -11.23 -6.85
N THR A 150 17.76 -12.54 -6.72
CA THR A 150 16.86 -13.46 -7.43
C THR A 150 15.54 -13.53 -6.68
N VAL A 151 14.44 -13.20 -7.35
CA VAL A 151 13.13 -13.05 -6.71
C VAL A 151 12.19 -14.14 -7.16
N SER A 152 11.61 -14.85 -6.21
CA SER A 152 10.55 -15.85 -6.43
C SER A 152 9.36 -15.53 -5.51
N PRO A 153 8.20 -16.21 -5.68
CA PRO A 153 6.99 -15.84 -4.95
C PRO A 153 7.14 -15.75 -3.43
N THR A 154 8.00 -16.57 -2.81
CA THR A 154 8.20 -16.59 -1.36
C THR A 154 9.65 -16.46 -0.92
N LYS A 155 10.60 -16.32 -1.86
CA LYS A 155 12.02 -16.28 -1.55
C LYS A 155 12.78 -15.18 -2.29
N LEU A 156 13.74 -14.60 -1.58
CA LEU A 156 14.75 -13.69 -2.11
C LEU A 156 16.11 -14.36 -1.94
N THR A 157 16.80 -14.65 -3.03
CA THR A 157 18.12 -15.28 -3.00
C THR A 157 19.18 -14.26 -3.40
N GLY A 158 20.28 -14.26 -2.67
CA GLY A 158 21.41 -13.41 -2.94
C GLY A 158 22.29 -13.90 -4.10
N ALA A 159 23.36 -13.14 -4.38
CA ALA A 159 24.35 -13.48 -5.40
C ALA A 159 25.77 -13.19 -4.88
N ASP A 160 26.79 -13.85 -5.43
CA ASP A 160 28.18 -13.68 -4.97
C ASP A 160 28.68 -12.24 -5.09
N VAL A 161 28.25 -11.52 -6.11
CA VAL A 161 28.59 -10.10 -6.34
C VAL A 161 28.13 -9.18 -5.19
N ASN A 162 27.17 -9.60 -4.37
CA ASN A 162 26.73 -8.83 -3.22
C ASN A 162 27.72 -8.89 -2.04
N ALA A 163 28.67 -9.84 -2.07
CA ALA A 163 29.64 -10.09 -1.02
C ALA A 163 31.06 -9.60 -1.37
N VAL A 164 31.19 -8.72 -2.38
CA VAL A 164 32.47 -8.15 -2.79
C VAL A 164 32.46 -6.62 -2.71
N GLY A 165 33.64 -6.04 -2.50
CA GLY A 165 33.86 -4.59 -2.52
C GLY A 165 32.95 -3.81 -1.58
N VAL A 166 32.52 -2.62 -2.02
CA VAL A 166 31.70 -1.71 -1.23
C VAL A 166 30.28 -2.23 -0.96
N LEU A 167 29.75 -3.13 -1.81
CA LEU A 167 28.42 -3.72 -1.62
C LEU A 167 28.37 -4.63 -0.40
N TYR A 168 29.48 -5.24 0.00
CA TYR A 168 29.54 -6.05 1.20
C TYR A 168 29.31 -5.23 2.47
N GLY A 169 29.52 -3.91 2.42
CA GLY A 169 29.20 -2.99 3.52
C GLY A 169 27.72 -2.72 3.72
N TYR A 170 26.81 -3.34 2.95
CA TYR A 170 25.37 -3.12 3.03
C TYR A 170 24.61 -4.44 3.18
N VAL A 171 23.63 -4.46 4.07
CA VAL A 171 22.80 -5.63 4.37
C VAL A 171 21.32 -5.32 4.21
N LEU A 172 20.55 -6.31 3.77
CA LEU A 172 19.10 -6.29 3.86
C LEU A 172 18.70 -6.36 5.34
N THR A 173 17.86 -5.43 5.79
CA THR A 173 17.37 -5.37 7.19
C THR A 173 15.87 -5.58 7.31
N GLY A 174 15.14 -5.42 6.22
CA GLY A 174 13.70 -5.65 6.21
C GLY A 174 13.11 -5.81 4.81
N VAL A 175 11.99 -6.52 4.76
CA VAL A 175 11.12 -6.63 3.59
C VAL A 175 9.71 -6.26 4.03
N TYR A 176 9.07 -5.35 3.30
CA TYR A 176 7.73 -4.86 3.63
C TYR A 176 6.83 -4.97 2.41
N GLU A 177 5.55 -5.28 2.64
CA GLU A 177 4.52 -5.18 1.60
C GLU A 177 4.24 -3.71 1.29
N VAL A 178 3.90 -3.45 0.02
CA VAL A 178 3.35 -2.18 -0.47
C VAL A 178 2.21 -2.45 -1.45
#